data_AF-A0A412TPK9-F1
#
_entry.id   AF-A0A412TPK9-F1
#
_cell.length_a   1.000
_cell.length_b   1.000
_cell.length_c   1.000
_cell.angle_alpha   90.00
_cell.angle_beta   90.00
_cell.angle_gamma   90.00
#
_symmetry.space_group_name_H-M   'P 1'
#
loop_
_entity.id
_entity.type
_entity.pdbx_description
1 polymer ?
#
loop_
_entity_poly.entity_id
_entity_poly.type
_entity_poly.pdbx_seq_one_letter_code
_entity_poly.pdbx_strand_id
1 'polypeptide(L)'
;MPERSLSFQTYKARRFYLDVWVTWCGPRCEEIPYMEKVAEYFGNDPRIEIVSISVDANCKAWETKLEKYKPEWKQFLQKNFCD
;
A
#
# COMPACT_ATOMS: atom_id res chain seq x y z
N MET A 1 -14.77 5.94 -0.29
CA MET A 1 -14.37 4.56 0.09
C MET A 1 -14.45 4.43 1.61
N PRO A 2 -14.88 3.29 2.18
CA PRO A 2 -14.96 3.15 3.64
C PRO A 2 -13.58 3.26 4.29
N GLU A 3 -13.54 3.78 5.51
CA GLU A 3 -12.34 3.85 6.33
C GLU A 3 -11.78 2.45 6.57
N ARG A 4 -10.62 2.15 5.98
CA ARG A 4 -9.89 0.92 6.26
C ARG A 4 -8.81 1.23 7.28
N SER A 5 -8.99 0.75 8.51
CA SER A 5 -7.97 0.76 9.55
C SER A 5 -7.26 -0.60 9.61
N LEU A 6 -5.94 -0.56 9.77
CA LEU A 6 -5.12 -1.76 9.96
C LEU A 6 -4.73 -1.87 11.44
N SER A 7 -5.21 -2.92 12.12
CA SER A 7 -4.78 -3.25 13.48
C SER A 7 -3.92 -4.51 13.48
N PHE A 8 -2.64 -4.38 13.83
CA PHE A 8 -1.70 -5.51 13.90
C PHE A 8 -2.12 -6.61 14.90
N GLN A 9 -2.93 -6.27 15.91
CA GLN A 9 -3.43 -7.24 16.90
C GLN A 9 -4.36 -8.29 16.27
N THR A 10 -5.08 -7.93 15.20
CA THR A 10 -5.97 -8.83 14.46
C THR A 10 -5.19 -9.86 13.61
N TYR A 11 -3.91 -9.60 13.33
CA TYR A 11 -3.09 -10.41 12.43
C TYR A 11 -2.03 -11.24 13.17
N LYS A 12 -2.34 -11.73 14.38
CA LYS A 12 -1.44 -12.61 15.14
C LYS A 12 -0.92 -13.75 14.24
N ALA A 13 0.40 -13.91 14.20
CA ALA A 13 1.16 -14.89 13.40
C ALA A 13 1.36 -14.60 11.90
N ARG A 14 0.94 -13.43 11.38
CA ARG A 14 1.31 -12.97 10.03
C ARG A 14 2.56 -12.07 10.07
N ARG A 15 3.44 -12.25 9.09
CA ARG A 15 4.56 -11.37 8.77
C ARG A 15 4.05 -10.31 7.80
N PHE A 16 4.46 -9.08 8.00
CA PHE A 16 4.07 -7.97 7.15
C PHE A 16 5.23 -7.57 6.26
N TYR A 17 4.97 -7.46 4.95
CA TYR A 17 5.81 -6.69 4.06
C TYR A 17 5.21 -5.29 3.98
N LEU A 18 5.93 -4.31 4.54
CA LEU A 18 5.46 -2.94 4.61
C LEU A 18 6.19 -2.07 3.59
N ASP A 19 5.40 -1.41 2.76
CA ASP A 19 5.86 -0.52 1.71
C ASP A 19 5.37 0.92 1.97
N VAL A 20 6.25 1.82 2.40
CA VAL A 20 5.89 3.21 2.69
C VAL A 20 6.25 4.10 1.51
N TRP A 21 5.27 4.74 0.86
CA TRP A 21 5.50 5.45 -0.41
C TRP A 21 4.84 6.83 -0.49
N VAL A 22 5.26 7.61 -1.49
CA VAL A 22 4.64 8.89 -1.86
C VAL A 22 4.53 9.01 -3.37
N THR A 23 3.50 9.69 -3.87
CA THR A 23 3.21 9.83 -5.31
C THR A 23 4.20 10.69 -6.09
N TRP A 24 4.87 11.63 -5.42
CA TRP A 24 5.80 12.58 -6.04
C TRP A 24 7.25 12.10 -6.02
N CYS A 25 7.54 10.94 -5.41
CA CYS A 25 8.87 10.35 -5.45
C CYS A 25 9.01 9.49 -6.72
N GLY A 26 9.75 10.01 -7.70
CA GLY A 26 10.00 9.35 -8.99
C GLY A 26 10.48 7.90 -8.85
N PRO A 27 11.56 7.63 -8.10
CA PRO A 27 12.06 6.26 -7.90
C PRO A 27 11.02 5.30 -7.33
N ARG A 28 10.16 5.76 -6.40
CA ARG A 28 9.11 4.91 -5.80
C ARG A 28 7.99 4.59 -6.78
N CYS A 29 7.66 5.49 -7.70
CA CYS A 29 6.70 5.20 -8.78
C CYS A 29 7.24 4.15 -9.76
N GLU A 30 8.55 4.12 -9.98
CA GLU A 30 9.21 3.12 -10.84
C GLU A 30 9.28 1.73 -10.17
N GLU A 31 9.17 1.67 -8.83
CA GLU A 31 9.14 0.42 -8.07
C GLU A 31 7.77 -0.29 -8.08
N ILE A 32 6.68 0.40 -8.46
CA ILE A 32 5.31 -0.15 -8.43
C ILE A 32 5.17 -1.47 -9.21
N PRO A 33 5.70 -1.61 -10.45
CA PRO A 33 5.62 -2.87 -11.20
C PRO A 33 6.42 -4.02 -10.56
N TYR A 34 7.41 -3.71 -9.73
CA TYR A 34 8.14 -4.74 -8.97
C TYR A 34 7.35 -5.15 -7.74
N MET A 35 6.66 -4.20 -7.09
CA MET A 35 5.75 -4.50 -5.99
C MET A 35 4.58 -5.40 -6.42
N GLU A 36 4.07 -5.25 -7.65
CA GLU A 36 3.11 -6.19 -8.25
C GLU A 36 3.66 -7.62 -8.25
N LYS A 37 4.90 -7.84 -8.69
CA LYS A 37 5.54 -9.16 -8.68
C LYS A 37 5.74 -9.71 -7.27
N VAL A 38 6.05 -8.85 -6.30
CA VAL A 38 6.16 -9.26 -4.88
C VAL A 38 4.79 -9.70 -4.37
N ALA A 39 3.72 -8.98 -4.74
CA ALA A 39 2.34 -9.34 -4.41
C ALA A 39 1.86 -10.63 -5.04
N GLU A 40 2.18 -10.86 -6.31
CA GLU A 40 1.91 -12.14 -6.97
C GLU A 40 2.67 -13.28 -6.30
N TYR A 41 3.96 -13.09 -5.99
CA TYR A 41 4.82 -14.13 -5.41
C TYR A 41 4.35 -14.57 -4.02
N PHE A 42 3.98 -13.61 -3.16
CA PHE A 42 3.55 -13.90 -1.80
C PHE A 42 2.02 -14.00 -1.62
N GLY A 43 1.23 -13.68 -2.63
CA GLY A 43 -0.23 -13.56 -2.53
C GLY A 43 -0.96 -14.83 -2.07
N ASN A 44 -0.34 -16.00 -2.27
CA ASN A 44 -0.86 -17.29 -1.83
C ASN A 44 -0.28 -17.78 -0.49
N ASP A 45 0.66 -17.07 0.13
CA ASP A 45 1.22 -17.43 1.44
C ASP A 45 0.37 -16.80 2.57
N PRO A 46 -0.44 -17.58 3.30
CA PRO A 46 -1.32 -17.05 4.34
C PRO A 46 -0.56 -16.45 5.54
N ARG A 47 0.75 -16.66 5.61
CA ARG A 47 1.65 -16.14 6.65
C ARG A 47 2.18 -14.76 6.31
N ILE A 48 2.03 -14.27 5.08
CA ILE A 48 2.57 -12.99 4.64
C ILE A 48 1.41 -12.08 4.21
N GLU A 49 1.46 -10.84 4.67
CA GLU A 49 0.52 -9.79 4.28
C GLU A 49 1.30 -8.62 3.69
N ILE A 50 0.98 -8.24 2.45
CA ILE A 50 1.58 -7.07 1.82
C ILE A 50 0.70 -5.87 2.03
N VAL A 51 1.32 -4.81 2.55
CA VAL A 51 0.66 -3.57 2.89
C VAL A 51 1.50 -2.42 2.37
N SER A 52 0.91 -1.58 1.54
CA SER A 52 1.50 -0.28 1.20
C SER A 52 0.78 0.82 1.97
N ILE A 53 1.55 1.74 2.55
CA ILE A 53 1.07 2.94 3.24
C ILE A 53 1.61 4.16 2.50
N SER A 54 0.71 4.97 1.96
CA SER A 54 1.07 6.28 1.44
C SER A 54 1.11 7.31 2.58
N VAL A 55 2.11 8.18 2.53
CA VAL A 55 2.22 9.39 3.37
C VAL A 55 2.11 10.66 2.51
N ASP A 56 1.36 10.58 1.40
CA ASP A 56 1.09 11.72 0.54
C ASP A 56 0.28 12.79 1.27
N ALA A 57 0.74 14.04 1.17
CA ALA A 57 -0.06 15.19 1.59
C ALA A 57 -1.19 15.51 0.60
N ASN A 58 -1.05 15.10 -0.66
CA ASN A 58 -2.09 15.25 -1.67
C ASN A 58 -2.88 13.95 -1.84
N CYS A 59 -3.95 13.82 -1.06
CA CYS A 59 -4.89 12.69 -1.12
C CYS A 59 -5.38 12.38 -2.55
N LYS A 60 -5.71 13.41 -3.35
CA LYS A 60 -6.19 13.22 -4.73
C LYS A 60 -5.11 12.65 -5.66
N ALA A 61 -3.85 13.03 -5.45
CA ALA A 61 -2.75 12.47 -6.22
C ALA A 61 -2.59 10.96 -5.94
N TRP A 62 -2.72 10.55 -4.68
CA TRP A 62 -2.72 9.14 -4.30
C TRP A 62 -3.89 8.37 -4.93
N GLU A 63 -5.12 8.90 -4.83
CA GLU A 63 -6.30 8.29 -5.46
C GLU A 63 -6.11 8.12 -6.97
N THR A 64 -5.62 9.15 -7.65
CA THR A 64 -5.34 9.13 -9.10
C THR A 64 -4.32 8.04 -9.46
N LYS A 65 -3.29 7.86 -8.62
CA LYS A 65 -2.29 6.80 -8.82
C LYS A 65 -2.89 5.43 -8.62
N LEU A 66 -3.74 5.22 -7.61
CA LEU A 66 -4.43 3.95 -7.40
C LEU A 66 -5.36 3.59 -8.56
N GLU A 67 -6.08 4.55 -9.13
CA GLU A 67 -6.92 4.31 -10.31
C GLU A 67 -6.11 3.90 -11.53
N LYS A 68 -4.91 4.48 -11.68
CA LYS A 68 -3.98 4.17 -12.78
C LYS A 68 -3.37 2.78 -12.64
N TYR A 69 -2.83 2.45 -11.48
CA TYR A 69 -2.06 1.22 -11.27
C TYR A 69 -2.89 0.02 -10.82
N LYS A 70 -4.08 0.25 -10.24
CA LYS A 70 -5.02 -0.79 -9.77
C LYS A 70 -4.32 -1.91 -8.98
N PRO A 71 -3.55 -1.58 -7.93
CA PRO A 71 -2.83 -2.58 -7.15
C PRO A 71 -3.80 -3.59 -6.53
N GLU A 72 -3.46 -4.88 -6.63
CA GLU A 72 -4.29 -5.97 -6.12
C GLU A 72 -4.02 -6.31 -4.64
N TRP A 73 -3.05 -5.63 -4.00
CA TRP A 73 -2.76 -5.76 -2.57
C TRP A 73 -3.29 -4.59 -1.75
N LYS A 74 -3.17 -4.67 -0.42
CA LYS A 74 -3.75 -3.69 0.49
C LYS A 74 -3.01 -2.37 0.43
N GLN A 75 -3.76 -1.30 0.17
CA GLN A 75 -3.30 0.09 0.14
C GLN A 75 -3.97 0.89 1.24
N PHE A 76 -3.18 1.70 1.94
CA PHE A 76 -3.65 2.62 2.97
C PHE A 76 -3.04 4.00 2.74
N LEU A 77 -3.75 5.04 3.20
CA LEU A 77 -3.29 6.41 3.19
C LEU A 77 -3.29 6.93 4.63
N GLN A 78 -2.17 7.50 5.06
CA GLN A 78 -2.09 8.13 6.36
C GLN A 78 -2.72 9.53 6.29
N LYS A 79 -4.01 9.60 6.67
CA LYS A 79 -4.83 10.82 6.55
C LYS A 79 -4.25 12.04 7.25
N ASN A 80 -3.53 11.86 8.36
CA ASN A 80 -2.91 12.96 9.11
C ASN A 80 -1.97 13.85 8.27
N PHE A 81 -1.53 13.39 7.09
CA PHE A 81 -0.71 14.21 6.19
C PHE A 81 -1.51 14.98 5.14
N CYS A 82 -2.81 14.65 4.95
CA CYS A 82 -3.70 15.31 4.00
C CYS A 82 -4.50 16.49 4.58
N ASP A 83 -4.41 16.72 5.89
CA ASP A 83 -5.16 17.76 6.61
C ASP A 83 -4.39 19.09 6.68
#